data_AF-A0A392QBS5-F1
#
_entry.id   AF-A0A392QBS5-F1
#
_cell.length_a   1.000
_cell.length_b   1.000
_cell.length_c   1.000
_cell.angle_alpha   90.00
_cell.angle_beta   90.00
_cell.angle_gamma   90.00
#
_symmetry.space_group_name_H-M   'P 1'
#
loop_
_entity.id
_entity.type
_entity.pdbx_description
1 polymer ?
#
loop_
_entity_poly.entity_id
_entity_poly.type
_entity_poly.pdbx_seq_one_letter_code
_entity_poly.pdbx_strand_id
1 'polypeptide(L)'
;MFDSGMVDELAEFYEPDADNRTGLRKAIGVPEFDRFFKEYPPVGPMEKEGINSMRERAYEEAVKAIKDNTCQLAKRQIGKILRLKRAGWDLQRIDATEAFRAVLTSESNGGGEGFSDVWKKQVLEPSVKIVKRFLME
;
A
#
# COMPACT_ATOMS: atom_id res chain seq x y z
N MET A 1 -3.78 4.13 -6.76
CA MET A 1 -3.36 2.76 -7.11
C MET A 1 -4.34 2.17 -8.10
N PHE A 2 -5.57 1.86 -7.70
CA PHE A 2 -6.59 1.34 -8.62
C PHE A 2 -6.88 2.33 -9.77
N ASP A 3 -7.14 3.60 -9.44
CA ASP A 3 -7.37 4.67 -10.44
C ASP A 3 -6.13 5.02 -11.28
N SER A 4 -4.99 4.40 -10.98
CA SER A 4 -3.71 4.63 -11.66
C SER A 4 -3.31 3.48 -12.58
N GLY A 5 -4.19 2.49 -12.81
CA GLY A 5 -3.94 1.36 -13.73
C GLY A 5 -3.43 0.07 -13.07
N MET A 6 -3.46 -0.04 -11.73
CA MET A 6 -2.98 -1.25 -11.03
C MET A 6 -3.64 -2.55 -11.50
N VAL A 7 -4.93 -2.51 -11.84
CA VAL A 7 -5.65 -3.73 -12.27
C VAL A 7 -5.18 -4.19 -13.64
N ASP A 8 -4.90 -3.24 -14.54
CA ASP A 8 -4.39 -3.52 -15.88
C ASP A 8 -2.97 -4.10 -15.81
N GLU A 9 -2.11 -3.52 -14.94
CA GLU A 9 -0.77 -4.07 -14.68
C GLU A 9 -0.83 -5.51 -14.15
N LEU A 10 -1.75 -5.79 -13.23
CA LEU A 10 -1.93 -7.14 -12.68
C LEU A 10 -2.51 -8.12 -13.70
N ALA A 11 -3.39 -7.65 -14.58
CA ALA A 11 -3.95 -8.45 -15.67
C ALA A 11 -2.88 -8.84 -16.69
N GLU A 12 -1.96 -7.94 -17.03
CA GLU A 12 -0.82 -8.21 -17.91
C GLU A 12 0.21 -9.15 -17.24
N PHE A 13 0.39 -9.02 -15.92
CA PHE A 13 1.30 -9.86 -15.14
C PHE A 13 0.74 -11.27 -14.81
N TYR A 14 -0.56 -11.48 -15.00
CA TYR A 14 -1.25 -12.70 -14.62
C TYR A 14 -0.74 -13.90 -15.43
N GLU A 15 -0.38 -14.96 -14.71
CA GLU A 15 0.02 -16.23 -15.30
C GLU A 15 -0.73 -17.35 -14.56
N PRO A 16 -1.56 -18.14 -15.26
CA PRO A 16 -2.27 -19.26 -14.65
C PRO A 16 -1.31 -20.22 -13.91
N ASP A 17 -1.75 -20.70 -12.74
CA ASP A 17 -1.02 -21.66 -11.90
C ASP A 17 0.38 -21.25 -11.41
N ALA A 18 0.71 -19.95 -11.49
CA ALA A 18 1.97 -19.45 -10.98
C ALA A 18 2.07 -19.52 -9.44
N ASP A 19 3.28 -19.79 -8.93
CA ASP A 19 3.54 -19.82 -7.48
C ASP A 19 3.76 -18.40 -6.92
N ASN A 20 2.82 -17.94 -6.10
CA ASN A 20 2.88 -16.62 -5.46
C ASN A 20 3.68 -16.59 -4.15
N ARG A 21 4.46 -17.64 -3.86
CA ARG A 21 5.25 -17.73 -2.62
C ARG A 21 6.67 -17.20 -2.76
N THR A 22 7.12 -16.88 -3.98
CA THR A 22 8.51 -16.49 -4.26
C THR A 22 8.62 -15.18 -5.05
N GLY A 23 9.74 -14.47 -4.86
CA GLY A 23 10.06 -13.26 -5.62
C GLY A 23 8.98 -12.17 -5.61
N LEU A 24 8.80 -11.55 -6.78
CA LEU A 24 7.84 -10.45 -7.02
C LEU A 24 6.38 -10.90 -6.86
N ARG A 25 6.06 -12.17 -7.11
CA ARG A 25 4.70 -12.71 -7.01
C ARG A 25 4.13 -12.70 -5.58
N LYS A 26 4.97 -12.41 -4.57
CA LYS A 26 4.55 -12.18 -3.18
C LYS A 26 3.97 -10.78 -2.92
N ALA A 27 4.04 -9.88 -3.89
CA ALA A 27 3.56 -8.52 -3.73
C ALA A 27 2.06 -8.52 -3.41
N ILE A 28 1.65 -7.71 -2.42
CA ILE A 28 0.24 -7.52 -2.10
C ILE A 28 -0.44 -6.91 -3.33
N GLY A 29 -1.53 -7.53 -3.77
CA GLY A 29 -2.16 -7.26 -5.06
C GLY A 29 -2.16 -8.49 -5.94
N VAL A 30 -1.02 -9.18 -6.04
CA VAL A 30 -0.85 -10.34 -6.93
C VAL A 30 -1.67 -11.54 -6.44
N PRO A 31 -1.48 -12.09 -5.22
CA PRO A 31 -2.30 -13.22 -4.75
C PRO A 31 -3.79 -12.92 -4.66
N GLU A 32 -4.16 -11.67 -4.40
CA GLU A 32 -5.55 -11.22 -4.30
C GLU A 32 -6.22 -11.21 -5.67
N PHE A 33 -5.59 -10.61 -6.68
CA PHE A 33 -6.14 -10.60 -8.04
C PHE A 33 -5.94 -11.91 -8.80
N ASP A 34 -4.97 -12.75 -8.44
CA ASP A 34 -4.85 -14.10 -8.98
C ASP A 34 -6.10 -14.94 -8.69
N ARG A 35 -6.73 -14.77 -7.52
CA ARG A 35 -8.01 -15.44 -7.22
C ARG A 35 -9.14 -14.92 -8.10
N PHE A 36 -9.19 -13.60 -8.29
CA PHE A 36 -10.16 -12.96 -9.16
C PHE A 36 -9.99 -13.40 -10.62
N PHE A 37 -8.78 -13.39 -11.17
CA PHE A 37 -8.49 -13.76 -12.54
C PHE A 37 -8.62 -15.26 -12.83
N LYS A 38 -8.56 -16.12 -11.80
CA LYS A 38 -8.93 -17.53 -11.95
C LYS A 38 -10.40 -17.73 -12.29
N GLU A 39 -11.29 -16.91 -11.72
CA GLU A 39 -12.73 -16.95 -12.00
C GLU A 39 -13.11 -16.08 -13.20
N TYR A 40 -12.42 -14.94 -13.37
CA TYR A 40 -12.67 -13.94 -14.41
C TYR A 40 -11.38 -13.59 -15.16
N PRO A 41 -10.90 -14.46 -16.07
CA PRO A 41 -9.63 -14.27 -16.76
C PRO A 41 -9.60 -12.97 -17.57
N PRO A 42 -8.44 -12.30 -17.67
CA PRO A 42 -8.30 -11.04 -18.41
C PRO A 42 -8.49 -11.19 -19.93
N VAL A 43 -8.31 -12.40 -20.49
CA VAL A 43 -8.53 -12.71 -21.91
C VAL A 43 -9.48 -13.90 -22.03
N GLY A 44 -10.77 -13.65 -22.26
CA GLY A 44 -11.80 -14.68 -22.42
C GLY A 44 -13.02 -14.18 -23.20
N PRO A 45 -13.84 -15.07 -23.79
CA PRO A 45 -15.04 -14.67 -24.52
C PRO A 45 -15.94 -13.82 -23.61
N MET A 46 -16.30 -12.65 -24.10
CA MET A 46 -17.09 -11.65 -23.41
C MET A 46 -18.50 -12.20 -23.17
N GLU A 47 -18.70 -12.90 -22.05
CA GLU A 47 -20.00 -13.46 -21.71
C GLU A 47 -20.96 -12.38 -21.20
N LYS A 48 -22.11 -12.37 -21.88
CA LYS A 48 -23.27 -11.49 -21.78
C LYS A 48 -23.60 -11.03 -20.36
N GLU A 49 -23.71 -9.70 -20.21
CA GLU A 49 -24.50 -8.79 -19.34
C GLU A 49 -25.27 -9.28 -18.08
N GLY A 50 -25.37 -10.58 -17.78
CA GLY A 50 -25.96 -11.12 -16.54
C GLY A 50 -24.97 -11.47 -15.42
N ILE A 51 -23.66 -11.41 -15.68
CA ILE A 51 -22.57 -11.82 -14.77
C ILE A 51 -21.99 -10.65 -13.94
N ASN A 52 -22.51 -9.44 -14.11
CA ASN A 52 -21.88 -8.23 -13.58
C ASN A 52 -21.80 -8.21 -12.05
N SER A 53 -22.85 -8.65 -11.34
CA SER A 53 -22.90 -8.56 -9.87
C SER A 53 -21.98 -9.54 -9.13
N MET A 54 -21.74 -10.74 -9.70
CA MET A 54 -20.81 -11.71 -9.12
C MET A 54 -19.36 -11.29 -9.36
N ARG A 55 -19.05 -10.79 -10.57
CA ARG A 55 -17.73 -10.26 -10.91
C ARG A 55 -17.40 -9.02 -10.06
N GLU A 56 -18.35 -8.10 -9.92
CA GLU A 56 -18.20 -6.91 -9.09
C GLU A 56 -17.93 -7.28 -7.62
N ARG A 57 -18.69 -8.23 -7.07
CA ARG A 57 -18.46 -8.72 -5.70
C ARG A 57 -17.06 -9.36 -5.55
N ALA A 58 -16.63 -10.18 -6.50
CA ALA A 58 -15.30 -10.80 -6.45
C ALA A 58 -14.18 -9.74 -6.55
N TYR A 59 -14.38 -8.70 -7.35
CA TYR A 59 -13.47 -7.56 -7.43
C TYR A 59 -13.41 -6.80 -6.11
N GLU A 60 -14.55 -6.47 -5.50
CA GLU A 60 -14.62 -5.83 -4.19
C GLU A 60 -13.93 -6.66 -3.11
N GLU A 61 -14.09 -7.98 -3.13
CA GLU A 61 -13.43 -8.89 -2.21
C GLU A 61 -11.90 -8.83 -2.39
N ALA A 62 -11.39 -8.85 -3.62
CA ALA A 62 -9.97 -8.72 -3.90
C ALA A 62 -9.42 -7.37 -3.41
N VAL A 63 -10.11 -6.26 -3.68
CA VAL A 63 -9.75 -4.91 -3.20
C VAL A 63 -9.74 -4.86 -1.67
N LYS A 64 -10.75 -5.45 -1.02
CA LYS A 64 -10.81 -5.53 0.44
C LYS A 64 -9.65 -6.34 1.00
N ALA A 65 -9.32 -7.48 0.40
CA ALA A 65 -8.21 -8.32 0.80
C ALA A 65 -6.87 -7.58 0.69
N ILE A 66 -6.64 -6.78 -0.37
CA ILE A 66 -5.45 -5.93 -0.51
C ILE A 66 -5.34 -4.93 0.64
N LYS A 67 -6.44 -4.24 0.96
CA LYS A 67 -6.48 -3.26 2.06
C LYS A 67 -6.20 -3.93 3.41
N ASP A 68 -6.81 -5.08 3.66
CA ASP A 68 -6.65 -5.85 4.90
C ASP A 68 -5.21 -6.38 5.04
N ASN A 69 -4.64 -6.95 3.98
CA ASN A 69 -3.28 -7.47 3.97
C ASN A 69 -2.24 -6.36 4.11
N THR A 70 -2.46 -5.20 3.49
CA THR A 70 -1.60 -4.01 3.66
C THR A 70 -1.63 -3.52 5.11
N CYS A 71 -2.83 -3.42 5.70
CA CYS A 71 -2.99 -3.06 7.12
C CYS A 71 -2.27 -4.06 8.06
N GLN A 72 -2.40 -5.36 7.79
CA GLN A 72 -1.72 -6.39 8.57
C GLN A 72 -0.19 -6.30 8.42
N LEU A 73 0.31 -6.06 7.21
CA LEU A 73 1.74 -5.87 6.96
C LEU A 73 2.29 -4.68 7.76
N ALA A 74 1.60 -3.53 7.73
CA ALA A 74 1.98 -2.35 8.50
C ALA A 74 2.06 -2.64 10.01
N LYS A 75 1.06 -3.33 10.57
CA LYS A 75 1.07 -3.78 11.98
C LYS A 75 2.27 -4.68 12.30
N ARG A 76 2.58 -5.64 11.42
CA ARG A 76 3.72 -6.54 11.57
C ARG A 76 5.05 -5.78 11.48
N GLN A 77 5.17 -4.81 10.57
CA GLN A 77 6.37 -3.98 10.43
C GLN A 77 6.62 -3.14 11.69
N ILE A 78 5.60 -2.50 12.25
CA ILE A 78 5.72 -1.78 13.53
C ILE A 78 6.20 -2.73 14.63
N GLY A 79 5.63 -3.93 14.73
CA GLY A 79 6.08 -4.94 15.68
C GLY A 79 7.54 -5.32 15.51
N LYS A 80 8.04 -5.46 14.27
CA LYS A 80 9.46 -5.73 13.99
C LYS A 80 10.36 -4.56 14.40
N ILE A 81 9.98 -3.32 14.10
CA ILE A 81 10.73 -2.11 14.49
C ILE A 81 10.83 -2.01 16.01
N LEU A 82 9.72 -2.26 16.73
CA LEU A 82 9.72 -2.23 18.20
C LEU A 82 10.62 -3.31 18.82
N ARG A 83 10.80 -4.46 18.15
CA ARG A 83 11.77 -5.48 18.58
C ARG A 83 13.20 -4.98 18.45
N LEU A 84 13.54 -4.29 17.35
CA LEU A 84 14.87 -3.67 17.19
C LEU A 84 15.13 -2.62 18.27
N LYS A 85 14.14 -1.77 18.56
CA LYS A 85 14.23 -0.78 19.66
C LYS A 85 14.52 -1.44 21.00
N ARG A 86 13.82 -2.54 21.33
CA ARG A 86 14.06 -3.31 22.57
C ARG A 86 15.41 -4.01 22.60
N ALA A 87 15.97 -4.35 21.44
CA ALA A 87 17.29 -4.93 21.30
C ALA A 87 18.43 -3.89 21.46
N GLY A 88 18.13 -2.65 21.84
CA GLY A 88 19.12 -1.60 22.13
C GLY A 88 19.46 -0.71 20.93
N TRP A 89 18.74 -0.82 19.82
CA TRP A 89 18.96 0.07 18.68
C TRP A 89 18.47 1.48 19.02
N ASP A 90 19.36 2.48 18.87
CA ASP A 90 19.02 3.89 19.06
C ASP A 90 18.22 4.43 17.87
N LEU A 91 16.91 4.18 17.90
CA LEU A 91 16.00 4.61 16.84
C LEU A 91 15.47 6.02 17.12
N GLN A 92 15.87 6.97 16.27
CA GLN A 92 15.37 8.34 16.27
C GLN A 92 13.95 8.39 15.67
N ARG A 93 12.91 8.52 16.51
CA ARG A 93 11.51 8.56 16.06
C ARG A 93 11.19 9.91 15.43
N ILE A 94 10.69 9.88 14.19
CA ILE A 94 10.04 11.00 13.52
C ILE A 94 8.55 10.71 13.43
N ASP A 95 7.71 11.65 13.86
CA ASP A 95 6.27 11.50 13.84
C ASP A 95 5.66 12.19 12.61
N ALA A 96 5.12 11.39 11.68
CA ALA A 96 4.47 11.87 10.48
C ALA A 96 2.93 11.87 10.58
N THR A 97 2.35 11.58 11.77
CA THR A 97 0.91 11.35 11.93
C THR A 97 0.06 12.53 11.44
N GLU A 98 0.40 13.76 11.82
CA GLU A 98 -0.37 14.94 11.39
C GLU A 98 -0.18 15.23 9.90
N ALA A 99 0.99 14.92 9.33
CA ALA A 99 1.21 15.06 7.90
C ALA A 99 0.27 14.13 7.12
N PHE A 100 0.21 12.84 7.49
CA PHE A 100 -0.74 11.90 6.88
C PHE A 100 -2.20 12.28 7.14
N ARG A 101 -2.54 12.82 8.33
CA ARG A 101 -3.88 13.34 8.61
C ARG A 101 -4.24 14.49 7.65
N ALA A 102 -3.33 15.42 7.43
CA ALA A 102 -3.52 16.54 6.51
C ALA A 102 -3.79 16.06 5.08
N VAL A 103 -3.02 15.07 4.56
CA VAL A 103 -3.27 14.47 3.23
C VAL A 103 -4.70 13.97 3.11
N LEU A 104 -5.15 13.16 4.08
CA LEU A 104 -6.47 12.52 4.04
C LEU A 104 -7.61 13.54 4.10
N THR A 105 -7.43 14.66 4.79
CA THR A 105 -8.43 15.73 4.87
C THR A 105 -8.38 16.71 3.69
N SER A 106 -7.24 16.80 3.00
CA SER A 106 -7.03 17.68 1.85
C SER A 106 -7.59 17.10 0.56
N GLU A 107 -7.53 15.77 0.37
CA GLU A 107 -8.17 15.10 -0.77
C GLU A 107 -9.70 15.26 -0.78
N SER A 108 -10.31 15.55 0.37
CA SER A 108 -11.74 15.85 0.48
C SER A 108 -12.08 17.33 0.20
N ASN A 109 -11.11 18.25 0.25
CA ASN A 109 -11.34 19.70 0.25
C ASN A 109 -10.48 20.52 -0.75
N GLY A 110 -9.72 19.88 -1.65
CA GLY A 110 -9.08 20.55 -2.80
C GLY A 110 -7.89 21.48 -2.48
N GLY A 111 -7.20 21.29 -1.34
CA GLY A 111 -6.07 22.15 -0.95
C GLY A 111 -4.87 21.37 -0.38
N GLY A 112 -3.81 21.20 -1.17
CA GLY A 112 -2.57 20.51 -0.78
C GLY A 112 -1.57 21.33 0.05
N GLU A 113 -1.90 22.59 0.33
CA GLU A 113 -0.99 23.55 0.98
C GLU A 113 -0.70 23.16 2.44
N GLY A 114 -1.71 22.65 3.17
CA GLY A 114 -1.55 22.22 4.56
C GLY A 114 -0.66 21.00 4.77
N PHE A 115 -0.57 20.08 3.81
CA PHE A 115 0.30 18.89 3.93
C PHE A 115 1.78 19.26 3.89
N SER A 116 2.17 20.07 2.91
CA SER A 116 3.57 20.44 2.67
C SER A 116 4.18 21.10 3.91
N ASP A 117 3.46 22.03 4.52
CA ASP A 117 3.94 22.75 5.70
C ASP A 117 4.05 21.84 6.94
N VAL A 118 3.04 20.99 7.17
CA VAL A 118 3.06 20.04 8.30
C VAL A 118 4.18 19.03 8.13
N TRP A 119 4.37 18.48 6.93
CA TRP A 119 5.46 17.55 6.62
C TRP A 119 6.83 18.19 6.83
N LYS A 120 7.03 19.41 6.29
CA LYS A 120 8.29 20.14 6.42
C LYS A 120 8.67 20.33 7.89
N LYS A 121 7.73 20.79 8.72
CA LYS A 121 7.95 21.09 10.14
C LYS A 121 8.11 19.85 11.01
N GLN A 122 7.31 18.81 10.80
CA GLN A 122 7.27 17.64 11.70
C GLN A 122 8.18 16.48 11.27
N VAL A 123 8.49 16.38 9.96
CA VAL A 123 9.26 15.26 9.42
C VAL A 123 10.62 15.72 8.89
N LEU A 124 10.64 16.65 7.94
CA LEU A 124 11.87 17.02 7.23
C LEU A 124 12.87 17.75 8.14
N GLU A 125 12.46 18.82 8.80
CA GLU A 125 13.36 19.63 9.65
C GLU A 125 13.99 18.83 10.80
N PRO A 126 13.24 18.01 11.57
CA PRO A 126 13.84 17.15 12.59
C PRO A 126 14.81 16.13 12.00
N SER A 127 14.46 15.49 10.88
CA SER A 127 15.33 14.52 10.21
C SER A 127 16.66 15.14 9.78
N VAL A 128 16.62 16.33 9.17
CA VAL A 128 17.82 17.07 8.75
C VAL A 128 18.69 17.43 9.96
N LYS A 129 18.10 17.84 11.09
CA LYS A 129 18.86 18.13 12.31
C LYS A 129 19.56 16.89 12.89
N ILE A 130 18.90 15.73 12.86
CA ILE A 130 19.48 14.45 13.30
C ILE A 130 20.67 14.09 12.40
N VAL A 131 20.48 14.12 11.08
CA VAL A 131 21.55 13.80 10.12
C VAL A 131 22.72 14.77 10.23
N LYS A 132 22.46 16.09 10.37
CA LYS A 132 23.52 17.08 10.57
C LYS A 132 24.36 16.81 11.81
N ARG A 133 23.73 16.47 12.93
CA ARG A 133 24.45 16.12 14.16
C ARG A 133 25.34 14.89 13.96
N PHE A 134 24.80 13.85 13.35
CA PHE A 134 25.53 12.62 13.03
C PHE A 134 26.74 12.87 12.11
N LEU A 135 26.62 13.79 11.15
CA LEU A 135 27.72 14.14 10.23
C LEU A 135 28.76 15.10 10.84
N MET A 136 28.46 15.74 11.96
CA MET A 136 29.35 16.68 12.65
C MET A 136 30.14 16.01 13.79
N GLU A 137 29.81 14.76 14.10
CA GLU A 137 30.59 13.85 14.95
C GLU A 137 31.66 13.12 14.12
#